data_AF-A0A1G7B9E9-F1
#
_entry.id   AF-A0A1G7B9E9-F1
#
_cell.length_a   1.000
_cell.length_b   1.000
_cell.length_c   1.000
_cell.angle_alpha   90.00
_cell.angle_beta   90.00
_cell.angle_gamma   90.00
#
_symmetry.space_group_name_H-M   'P 1'
#
loop_
_entity.id
_entity.type
_entity.pdbx_description
1 polymer ?
#
loop_
_entity_poly.entity_id
_entity_poly.type
_entity_poly.pdbx_seq_one_letter_code
_entity_poly.pdbx_strand_id
1 'polypeptide(L)'
;MRAATRALRFHLDTLPAVFHFDGTGDQFLAEAAFPYARWRYACTDSLLGSGIGGTVVGALARSLFDDGLLWQWIAESPAERRPALLGSMLEERDRICGYLAEHEVSCPNLARWFVPLHGITDLTGASLAALAAPSLPAEAELLDLFLASSTTLPASPTLIGGGVEDLLEAARGMLAMSGLRGAVMVLGHAGHGNLLGLQSSMTVGGVPGHDLRADHEALFMHVAAVGVTVTLLGVCAAVPECWPPEVEQAGFLGTLMRLTEDVVAAASAVHGLGDPKPPVGVRPKVRVQARKRRLRPEALVARRDLLPDIAHVGPIVAAVREYNDFVSSWATDPWAHGDPKLASVLAYAGAHSTFATVVSTFEDHAAATTVFAARMLLEEAARFTWLAQDLEDEDAFVQRSTRYFDEFRARKKKTIALFAGNGVTLAAATRLFRLPDSVVEGPETLSKGRQPLPSIDEMLLLMGAPYPEPGWLPVAYSLLSQVTHSTPIGLVHMARYRGGTLSAHDISPEMLALALDAACLGSARLLGMSALILTQGSNEARQYALGLEERALAVHDRARLVHWLD
;
A
#
# COMPACT_ATOMS: atom_id res chain seq x y z
N MET A 1 15.53 -17.67 5.41
CA MET A 1 14.59 -16.68 4.84
C MET A 1 15.24 -15.30 4.72
N ARG A 2 15.51 -14.55 5.81
CA ARG A 2 16.11 -13.20 5.74
C ARG A 2 17.42 -13.10 4.94
N ALA A 3 18.25 -14.15 4.96
CA ALA A 3 19.45 -14.19 4.10
C ALA A 3 19.10 -14.25 2.60
N ALA A 4 18.06 -14.99 2.24
CA ALA A 4 17.60 -15.11 0.85
C ALA A 4 16.95 -13.81 0.36
N THR A 5 16.13 -13.15 1.19
CA THR A 5 15.50 -11.87 0.83
C THR A 5 16.54 -10.77 0.59
N ARG A 6 17.55 -10.69 1.47
CA ARG A 6 18.67 -9.76 1.30
C ARG A 6 19.50 -10.06 0.05
N ALA A 7 19.74 -11.33 -0.25
CA ALA A 7 20.46 -11.71 -1.47
C ALA A 7 19.70 -11.27 -2.73
N LEU A 8 18.38 -11.49 -2.79
CA LEU A 8 17.53 -10.99 -3.87
C LEU A 8 17.56 -9.47 -3.96
N ARG A 9 17.42 -8.77 -2.82
CA ARG A 9 17.49 -7.31 -2.75
C ARG A 9 18.81 -6.79 -3.33
N PHE A 10 19.95 -7.31 -2.85
CA PHE A 10 21.27 -6.85 -3.31
C PHE A 10 21.45 -7.08 -4.82
N HIS A 11 20.95 -8.19 -5.36
CA HIS A 11 20.97 -8.43 -6.80
C HIS A 11 20.14 -7.38 -7.56
N LEU A 12 18.92 -7.09 -7.13
CA LEU A 12 18.06 -6.07 -7.73
C LEU A 12 18.68 -4.65 -7.67
N ASP A 13 19.38 -4.33 -6.58
CA ASP A 13 20.05 -3.04 -6.38
C ASP A 13 21.21 -2.82 -7.35
N THR A 14 21.77 -3.88 -7.95
CA THR A 14 22.85 -3.76 -8.94
C THR A 14 22.37 -3.37 -10.34
N LEU A 15 21.06 -3.44 -10.65
CA LEU A 15 20.53 -3.08 -11.97
C LEU A 15 20.36 -1.55 -12.07
N PRO A 16 21.07 -0.84 -12.98
CA PRO A 16 20.84 0.58 -13.21
C PRO A 16 19.43 0.85 -13.73
N ALA A 17 18.90 2.05 -13.44
CA ALA A 17 17.66 2.52 -14.04
C ALA A 17 17.97 3.37 -15.28
N VAL A 18 17.29 3.11 -16.39
CA VAL A 18 17.43 3.84 -17.65
C VAL A 18 16.11 4.52 -17.98
N PHE A 19 16.15 5.81 -18.29
CA PHE A 19 14.97 6.61 -18.63
C PHE A 19 15.14 7.26 -20.01
N HIS A 20 14.10 7.20 -20.82
CA HIS A 20 14.03 7.83 -22.13
C HIS A 20 13.02 8.98 -22.13
N PHE A 21 13.53 10.20 -22.05
CA PHE A 21 12.71 11.42 -21.96
C PHE A 21 12.10 11.85 -23.30
N ASP A 22 12.73 11.46 -24.40
CA ASP A 22 12.25 11.73 -25.77
C ASP A 22 11.18 10.71 -26.23
N GLY A 23 10.92 9.68 -25.43
CA GLY A 23 9.93 8.63 -25.69
C GLY A 23 8.48 9.05 -25.39
N THR A 24 7.55 8.12 -25.57
CA THR A 24 6.13 8.34 -25.24
C THR A 24 5.91 8.28 -23.72
N GLY A 25 4.87 8.95 -23.20
CA GLY A 25 4.62 8.98 -21.76
C GLY A 25 4.36 7.59 -21.14
N ASP A 26 3.76 6.65 -21.89
CA ASP A 26 3.59 5.26 -21.45
C ASP A 26 4.93 4.51 -21.33
N GLN A 27 5.92 4.85 -22.15
CA GLN A 27 7.28 4.31 -22.04
C GLN A 27 7.92 4.80 -20.74
N PHE A 28 7.85 6.09 -20.43
CA PHE A 28 8.37 6.62 -19.16
C PHE A 28 7.72 5.95 -17.94
N LEU A 29 6.40 5.80 -17.94
CA LEU A 29 5.66 5.13 -16.86
C LEU A 29 6.10 3.68 -16.68
N ALA A 30 6.39 2.98 -17.78
CA ALA A 30 6.92 1.63 -17.75
C ALA A 30 8.35 1.57 -17.19
N GLU A 31 9.22 2.49 -17.60
CA GLU A 31 10.60 2.63 -17.12
C GLU A 31 10.65 2.96 -15.62
N ALA A 32 9.67 3.72 -15.10
CA ALA A 32 9.57 4.06 -13.69
C ALA A 32 9.06 2.91 -12.79
N ALA A 33 8.34 1.94 -13.36
CA ALA A 33 7.66 0.91 -12.57
C ALA A 33 8.62 -0.06 -11.87
N PHE A 34 9.65 -0.56 -12.55
CA PHE A 34 10.62 -1.46 -11.92
C PHE A 34 11.44 -0.77 -10.82
N PRO A 35 12.04 0.41 -11.03
CA PRO A 35 12.70 1.16 -9.96
C PRO A 35 11.81 1.31 -8.73
N TYR A 36 10.54 1.69 -8.92
CA TYR A 36 9.60 1.83 -7.81
C TYR A 36 9.30 0.50 -7.10
N ALA A 37 9.12 -0.60 -7.83
CA ALA A 37 8.96 -1.94 -7.25
C ALA A 37 10.21 -2.40 -6.47
N ARG A 38 11.40 -2.20 -7.04
CA ARG A 38 12.67 -2.49 -6.36
C ARG A 38 12.77 -1.74 -5.03
N TRP A 39 12.44 -0.46 -5.01
CA TRP A 39 12.50 0.35 -3.79
C TRP A 39 11.50 -0.14 -2.73
N ARG A 40 10.25 -0.43 -3.11
CA ARG A 40 9.28 -1.03 -2.17
C ARG A 40 9.78 -2.36 -1.61
N TYR A 41 10.42 -3.21 -2.43
CA TYR A 41 11.01 -4.46 -1.95
C TYR A 41 12.16 -4.21 -0.95
N ALA A 42 13.06 -3.27 -1.26
CA ALA A 42 14.15 -2.87 -0.37
C ALA A 42 13.64 -2.28 0.96
N CYS A 43 12.57 -1.48 0.93
CA CYS A 43 11.91 -0.98 2.13
C CYS A 43 11.29 -2.12 2.95
N THR A 44 10.61 -3.05 2.27
CA THR A 44 10.00 -4.24 2.91
C THR A 44 11.07 -5.03 3.67
N ASP A 45 12.20 -5.35 3.02
CA ASP A 45 13.32 -6.05 3.65
C ASP A 45 14.00 -5.23 4.78
N SER A 46 14.09 -3.90 4.64
CA SER A 46 14.68 -3.03 5.67
C SER A 46 13.82 -2.91 6.93
N LEU A 47 12.49 -2.91 6.79
CA LEU A 47 11.56 -2.90 7.92
C LEU A 47 11.59 -4.23 8.69
N LEU A 48 12.01 -5.33 8.06
CA LEU A 48 12.08 -6.61 8.75
C LEU A 48 13.21 -6.63 9.79
N GLY A 49 12.80 -6.65 11.06
CA GLY A 49 13.73 -6.63 12.18
C GLY A 49 14.29 -5.24 12.48
N SER A 50 13.68 -4.19 11.93
CA SER A 50 13.89 -2.81 12.40
C SER A 50 13.25 -2.57 13.77
N GLY A 51 12.30 -3.43 14.17
CA GLY A 51 11.52 -3.25 15.37
C GLY A 51 10.43 -2.17 15.23
N ILE A 52 10.05 -1.80 13.99
CA ILE A 52 8.93 -0.89 13.65
C ILE A 52 8.27 -1.30 12.32
N GLY A 53 7.00 -0.92 12.12
CA GLY A 53 6.38 -0.94 10.79
C GLY A 53 5.99 -2.31 10.24
N GLY A 54 5.90 -3.35 11.07
CA GLY A 54 5.51 -4.68 10.63
C GLY A 54 4.19 -4.72 9.84
N THR A 55 3.19 -3.92 10.20
CA THR A 55 1.94 -3.84 9.45
C THR A 55 2.10 -3.16 8.08
N VAL A 56 3.01 -2.19 7.97
CA VAL A 56 3.34 -1.50 6.71
C VAL A 56 3.97 -2.46 5.69
N VAL A 57 4.75 -3.44 6.15
CA VAL A 57 5.30 -4.53 5.32
C VAL A 57 4.21 -5.28 4.57
N GLY A 58 3.07 -5.54 5.22
CA GLY A 58 1.92 -6.19 4.58
C GLY A 58 1.34 -5.38 3.42
N ALA A 59 1.26 -4.06 3.57
CA ALA A 59 0.77 -3.16 2.54
C ALA A 59 1.74 -3.05 1.35
N LEU A 60 3.04 -2.95 1.64
CA LEU A 60 4.08 -2.95 0.61
C LEU A 60 4.10 -4.25 -0.19
N ALA A 61 4.02 -5.41 0.50
CA ALA A 61 3.98 -6.73 -0.15
C ALA A 61 2.73 -6.91 -1.03
N ARG A 62 1.57 -6.42 -0.59
CA ARG A 62 0.34 -6.42 -1.39
C ARG A 62 0.51 -5.60 -2.66
N SER A 63 1.04 -4.39 -2.53
CA SER A 63 1.27 -3.49 -3.64
C SER A 63 2.21 -4.10 -4.69
N LEU A 64 3.33 -4.70 -4.24
CA LEU A 64 4.27 -5.41 -5.13
C LEU A 64 3.63 -6.56 -5.92
N PHE A 65 2.68 -7.27 -5.30
CA PHE A 65 1.95 -8.33 -5.97
C PHE A 65 1.03 -7.80 -7.06
N ASP A 66 0.29 -6.73 -6.76
CA ASP A 66 -0.64 -6.13 -7.72
C ASP A 66 0.11 -5.55 -8.94
N ASP A 67 1.26 -4.92 -8.70
CA ASP A 67 2.20 -4.54 -9.77
C ASP A 67 2.63 -5.74 -10.61
N GLY A 68 3.00 -6.85 -9.97
CA GLY A 68 3.37 -8.08 -10.67
C GLY A 68 2.25 -8.57 -11.59
N LEU A 69 0.99 -8.56 -11.11
CA LEU A 69 -0.17 -8.94 -11.94
C LEU A 69 -0.38 -8.00 -13.13
N LEU A 70 -0.24 -6.70 -12.91
CA LEU A 70 -0.37 -5.69 -13.96
C LEU A 70 0.70 -5.89 -15.03
N TRP A 71 1.96 -6.02 -14.63
CA TRP A 71 3.08 -6.15 -15.57
C TRP A 71 3.10 -7.49 -16.29
N GLN A 72 2.62 -8.55 -15.65
CA GLN A 72 2.33 -9.80 -16.33
C GLN A 72 1.28 -9.61 -17.44
N TRP A 73 0.19 -8.89 -17.14
CA TRP A 73 -0.84 -8.60 -18.12
C TRP A 73 -0.32 -7.73 -19.26
N ILE A 74 0.47 -6.69 -19.00
CA ILE A 74 1.05 -5.86 -20.06
C ILE A 74 1.98 -6.68 -20.96
N ALA A 75 2.82 -7.54 -20.36
CA ALA A 75 3.82 -8.35 -21.07
C ALA A 75 3.24 -9.31 -22.11
N GLU A 76 1.98 -9.76 -21.97
CA GLU A 76 1.33 -10.64 -22.96
C GLU A 76 1.06 -9.93 -24.31
N SER A 77 0.93 -8.60 -24.32
CA SER A 77 0.74 -7.82 -25.56
C SER A 77 1.21 -6.37 -25.34
N PRO A 78 2.53 -6.11 -25.27
CA PRO A 78 3.04 -4.81 -24.84
C PRO A 78 2.58 -3.65 -25.72
N ALA A 79 2.65 -3.80 -27.04
CA ALA A 79 2.28 -2.74 -27.98
C ALA A 79 0.80 -2.33 -27.87
N GLU A 80 -0.08 -3.26 -27.48
CA GLU A 80 -1.51 -3.01 -27.32
C GLU A 80 -1.86 -2.51 -25.91
N ARG A 81 -1.21 -3.07 -24.89
CA ARG A 81 -1.59 -2.90 -23.47
C ARG A 81 -0.81 -1.80 -22.76
N ARG A 82 0.44 -1.52 -23.14
CA ARG A 82 1.26 -0.44 -22.55
C ARG A 82 0.61 0.95 -22.70
N PRO A 83 0.03 1.33 -23.85
CA PRO A 83 -0.69 2.60 -23.97
C PRO A 83 -1.80 2.78 -22.93
N ALA A 84 -2.35 1.70 -22.37
CA ALA A 84 -3.39 1.77 -21.35
C ALA A 84 -2.94 2.49 -20.06
N LEU A 85 -1.63 2.61 -19.82
CA LEU A 85 -1.07 3.42 -18.73
C LEU A 85 -1.48 4.89 -18.85
N LEU A 86 -1.42 5.47 -20.06
CA LEU A 86 -1.86 6.85 -20.31
C LEU A 86 -3.38 6.98 -20.14
N GLY A 87 -4.12 5.95 -20.55
CA GLY A 87 -5.56 5.98 -20.45
C GLY A 87 -6.06 5.90 -19.00
N SER A 88 -5.42 5.05 -18.17
CA SER A 88 -5.66 4.99 -16.73
C SER A 88 -5.27 6.27 -16.02
N MET A 89 -4.12 6.88 -16.36
CA MET A 89 -3.70 8.17 -15.81
C MET A 89 -4.79 9.24 -15.98
N LEU A 90 -5.38 9.34 -17.18
CA LEU A 90 -6.46 10.31 -17.44
C LEU A 90 -7.75 9.99 -16.66
N GLU A 91 -8.09 8.72 -16.51
CA GLU A 91 -9.24 8.34 -15.70
C GLU A 91 -9.02 8.57 -14.21
N GLU A 92 -7.78 8.40 -13.72
CA GLU A 92 -7.41 8.73 -12.34
C GLU A 92 -7.57 10.22 -12.09
N ARG A 93 -7.10 11.07 -13.01
CA ARG A 93 -7.31 12.52 -12.94
C ARG A 93 -8.79 12.89 -12.95
N ASP A 94 -9.57 12.31 -13.86
CA ASP A 94 -11.02 12.52 -13.90
C ASP A 94 -11.71 12.07 -12.61
N ARG A 95 -11.28 10.95 -12.02
CA ARG A 95 -11.75 10.49 -10.71
C ARG A 95 -11.39 11.49 -9.62
N ILE A 96 -10.15 11.95 -9.54
CA ILE A 96 -9.72 12.97 -8.55
C ILE A 96 -10.53 14.26 -8.71
N CYS A 97 -10.72 14.79 -9.93
CA CYS A 97 -11.57 15.94 -10.18
C CYS A 97 -13.02 15.70 -9.73
N GLY A 98 -13.54 14.50 -9.99
CA GLY A 98 -14.88 14.12 -9.53
C GLY A 98 -14.99 14.07 -8.02
N TYR A 99 -13.95 13.58 -7.37
CA TYR A 99 -13.88 13.40 -5.93
C TYR A 99 -13.74 14.75 -5.19
N LEU A 100 -12.92 15.66 -5.71
CA LEU A 100 -12.87 17.06 -5.27
C LEU A 100 -14.26 17.71 -5.34
N ALA A 101 -14.98 17.52 -6.45
CA ALA A 101 -16.31 18.09 -6.61
C ALA A 101 -17.37 17.43 -5.72
N GLU A 102 -17.34 16.10 -5.56
CA GLU A 102 -18.27 15.34 -4.72
C GLU A 102 -18.12 15.69 -3.23
N HIS A 103 -16.89 15.97 -2.80
CA HIS A 103 -16.56 16.31 -1.43
C HIS A 103 -16.44 17.81 -1.15
N GLU A 104 -16.77 18.65 -2.13
CA GLU A 104 -16.73 20.13 -2.03
C GLU A 104 -15.35 20.68 -1.61
N VAL A 105 -14.27 20.05 -2.09
CA VAL A 105 -12.89 20.40 -1.76
C VAL A 105 -12.25 21.22 -2.86
N SER A 106 -11.57 22.29 -2.48
CA SER A 106 -10.76 23.10 -3.36
C SER A 106 -9.31 22.56 -3.43
N CYS A 107 -8.72 22.60 -4.63
CA CYS A 107 -7.31 22.23 -4.81
C CYS A 107 -6.63 23.16 -5.83
N PRO A 108 -6.23 24.39 -5.41
CA PRO A 108 -5.63 25.37 -6.31
C PRO A 108 -4.37 24.90 -7.06
N ASN A 109 -3.61 23.96 -6.51
CA ASN A 109 -2.40 23.42 -7.12
C ASN A 109 -2.64 22.13 -7.94
N LEU A 110 -3.88 21.81 -8.35
CA LEU A 110 -4.23 20.55 -9.02
C LEU A 110 -3.31 20.19 -10.21
N ALA A 111 -2.80 21.19 -10.93
CA ALA A 111 -1.84 20.97 -12.02
C ALA A 111 -0.55 20.27 -11.55
N ARG A 112 -0.07 20.53 -10.32
CA ARG A 112 1.08 19.85 -9.71
C ARG A 112 0.76 18.41 -9.29
N TRP A 113 -0.44 18.16 -8.80
CA TRP A 113 -0.93 16.81 -8.52
C TRP A 113 -1.04 15.96 -9.79
N PHE A 114 -1.33 16.57 -10.92
CA PHE A 114 -1.46 15.84 -12.17
C PHE A 114 -0.12 15.72 -12.91
N VAL A 115 0.72 16.75 -12.88
CA VAL A 115 2.00 16.78 -13.59
C VAL A 115 3.10 17.32 -12.66
N PRO A 116 3.57 16.51 -11.68
CA PRO A 116 4.65 16.92 -10.78
C PRO A 116 6.03 16.94 -11.48
N LEU A 117 6.15 16.24 -12.61
CA LEU A 117 7.33 16.14 -13.45
C LEU A 117 7.15 16.85 -14.79
N HIS A 118 8.14 17.64 -15.20
CA HIS A 118 8.15 18.32 -16.49
C HIS A 118 9.12 17.66 -17.47
N GLY A 119 8.95 17.96 -18.76
CA GLY A 119 9.87 17.53 -19.82
C GLY A 119 9.64 16.11 -20.35
N ILE A 120 8.60 15.41 -19.89
CA ILE A 120 8.21 14.11 -20.42
C ILE A 120 6.97 14.28 -21.31
N THR A 121 7.05 13.74 -22.52
CA THR A 121 5.98 13.80 -23.52
C THR A 121 4.71 13.14 -23.01
N ASP A 122 3.55 13.70 -23.35
CA ASP A 122 2.21 13.16 -23.09
C ASP A 122 1.76 13.03 -21.62
N LEU A 123 2.60 13.39 -20.63
CA LEU A 123 2.16 13.45 -19.23
C LEU A 123 1.07 14.50 -19.00
N THR A 124 0.93 15.52 -19.85
CA THR A 124 -0.19 16.47 -19.75
C THR A 124 -1.55 15.85 -20.08
N GLY A 125 -1.56 14.69 -20.75
CA GLY A 125 -2.77 14.01 -21.19
C GLY A 125 -3.46 14.63 -22.41
N ALA A 126 -2.90 15.71 -22.96
CA ALA A 126 -3.51 16.48 -24.06
C ALA A 126 -3.27 15.89 -25.46
N SER A 127 -2.47 14.82 -25.59
CA SER A 127 -2.18 14.22 -26.89
C SER A 127 -3.34 13.35 -27.39
N LEU A 128 -3.48 13.25 -28.71
CA LEU A 128 -4.49 12.36 -29.31
C LEU A 128 -4.27 10.90 -28.92
N ALA A 129 -3.01 10.48 -28.76
CA ALA A 129 -2.65 9.14 -28.30
C ALA A 129 -3.17 8.88 -26.88
N ALA A 130 -2.93 9.81 -25.93
CA ALA A 130 -3.43 9.70 -24.56
C ALA A 130 -4.97 9.72 -24.50
N LEU A 131 -5.61 10.58 -25.30
CA LEU A 131 -7.07 10.68 -25.36
C LEU A 131 -7.74 9.42 -25.95
N ALA A 132 -7.08 8.73 -26.87
CA ALA A 132 -7.55 7.49 -27.48
C ALA A 132 -7.17 6.22 -26.70
N ALA A 133 -6.24 6.32 -25.75
CA ALA A 133 -5.74 5.17 -24.99
C ALA A 133 -6.87 4.49 -24.16
N PRO A 134 -6.92 3.15 -24.13
CA PRO A 134 -7.83 2.40 -23.27
C PRO A 134 -7.40 2.50 -21.80
N SER A 135 -8.21 2.01 -20.89
CA SER A 135 -7.89 2.04 -19.45
C SER A 135 -7.41 0.69 -18.98
N LEU A 136 -6.61 0.70 -17.90
CA LEU A 136 -6.16 -0.52 -17.26
C LEU A 136 -7.35 -1.29 -16.67
N PRO A 137 -7.30 -2.64 -16.64
CA PRO A 137 -8.24 -3.43 -15.86
C PRO A 137 -8.12 -3.10 -14.38
N ALA A 138 -9.21 -3.24 -13.62
CA ALA A 138 -9.16 -3.07 -12.17
C ALA A 138 -8.32 -4.19 -11.52
N GLU A 139 -7.68 -3.88 -10.39
CA GLU A 139 -6.87 -4.85 -9.62
C GLU A 139 -7.63 -6.13 -9.30
N ALA A 140 -8.92 -6.02 -8.96
CA ALA A 140 -9.78 -7.17 -8.69
C ALA A 140 -9.96 -8.07 -9.93
N GLU A 141 -10.03 -7.50 -11.13
CA GLU A 141 -10.12 -8.28 -12.38
C GLU A 141 -8.81 -9.01 -12.69
N LEU A 142 -7.67 -8.34 -12.45
CA LEU A 142 -6.34 -8.95 -12.58
C LEU A 142 -6.15 -10.08 -11.58
N LEU A 143 -6.58 -9.88 -10.33
CA LEU A 143 -6.57 -10.90 -9.30
C LEU A 143 -7.47 -12.08 -9.68
N ASP A 144 -8.69 -11.84 -10.13
CA ASP A 144 -9.60 -12.89 -10.57
C ASP A 144 -9.01 -13.70 -11.74
N LEU A 145 -8.36 -13.04 -12.71
CA LEU A 145 -7.64 -13.71 -13.79
C LEU A 145 -6.50 -14.57 -13.28
N PHE A 146 -5.70 -14.04 -12.33
CA PHE A 146 -4.62 -14.77 -11.71
C PHE A 146 -5.16 -16.02 -10.98
N LEU A 147 -6.18 -15.86 -10.14
CA LEU A 147 -6.83 -16.92 -9.38
C LEU A 147 -7.50 -17.98 -10.26
N ALA A 148 -7.89 -17.61 -11.48
CA ALA A 148 -8.51 -18.48 -12.46
C ALA A 148 -7.54 -19.24 -13.36
N SER A 149 -6.29 -18.78 -13.46
CA SER A 149 -5.33 -19.40 -14.37
C SER A 149 -5.02 -20.84 -13.94
N SER A 150 -4.99 -21.77 -14.89
CA SER A 150 -4.60 -23.17 -14.64
C SER A 150 -3.08 -23.24 -14.56
N THR A 151 -2.55 -23.92 -13.56
CA THR A 151 -1.12 -24.01 -13.29
C THR A 151 -0.63 -25.40 -13.64
N THR A 152 -0.35 -25.64 -14.92
CA THR A 152 0.64 -26.65 -15.30
C THR A 152 2.00 -26.07 -14.94
N LEU A 153 2.62 -26.56 -13.85
CA LEU A 153 4.02 -26.28 -13.55
C LEU A 153 4.85 -26.70 -14.77
N PRO A 154 5.60 -25.78 -15.42
CA PRO A 154 6.62 -26.19 -16.37
C PRO A 154 7.65 -27.05 -15.64
N ALA A 155 8.11 -28.14 -16.26
CA ALA A 155 9.18 -28.96 -15.70
C ALA A 155 10.46 -28.13 -15.65
N SER A 156 10.95 -27.80 -14.44
CA SER A 156 12.20 -27.09 -14.10
C SER A 156 12.60 -25.92 -15.01
N PRO A 157 12.82 -24.70 -14.48
CA PRO A 157 13.45 -23.62 -15.24
C PRO A 157 14.96 -23.88 -15.36
N THR A 158 15.35 -25.01 -15.96
CA THR A 158 16.70 -25.16 -16.50
C THR A 158 16.82 -24.19 -17.66
N LEU A 159 17.48 -23.07 -17.40
CA LEU A 159 17.95 -22.08 -18.38
C LEU A 159 18.84 -22.76 -19.41
N ILE A 160 18.22 -23.37 -20.41
CA ILE A 160 18.89 -23.79 -21.63
C ILE A 160 18.04 -23.24 -22.79
N GLY A 161 18.03 -21.91 -22.91
CA GLY A 161 17.57 -21.21 -24.12
C GLY A 161 16.16 -20.60 -24.15
N GLY A 162 15.52 -20.34 -23.00
CA GLY A 162 14.21 -19.67 -22.95
C GLY A 162 14.28 -18.13 -22.96
N GLY A 163 13.26 -17.47 -23.50
CA GLY A 163 13.12 -16.00 -23.54
C GLY A 163 12.49 -15.41 -22.26
N VAL A 164 12.32 -14.08 -22.20
CA VAL A 164 11.67 -13.39 -21.06
C VAL A 164 10.27 -13.93 -20.77
N GLU A 165 9.54 -14.36 -21.81
CA GLU A 165 8.22 -14.99 -21.70
C GLU A 165 8.25 -16.29 -20.88
N ASP A 166 9.25 -17.15 -21.10
CA ASP A 166 9.41 -18.40 -20.34
C ASP A 166 9.73 -18.11 -18.88
N LEU A 167 10.52 -17.07 -18.61
CA LEU A 167 10.83 -16.62 -17.25
C LEU A 167 9.59 -16.04 -16.55
N LEU A 168 8.74 -15.32 -17.27
CA LEU A 168 7.46 -14.83 -16.74
C LEU A 168 6.53 -15.98 -16.37
N GLU A 169 6.45 -17.02 -17.19
CA GLU A 169 5.65 -18.21 -16.88
C GLU A 169 6.21 -18.96 -15.66
N ALA A 170 7.53 -19.14 -15.59
CA ALA A 170 8.19 -19.75 -14.43
C ALA A 170 7.98 -18.92 -13.15
N ALA A 171 8.08 -17.60 -13.22
CA ALA A 171 7.86 -16.71 -12.08
C ALA A 171 6.41 -16.76 -11.60
N ARG A 172 5.45 -16.83 -12.53
CA ARG A 172 4.04 -17.10 -12.19
C ARG A 172 3.89 -18.44 -11.47
N GLY A 173 4.64 -19.45 -11.88
CA GLY A 173 4.72 -20.75 -11.20
C GLY A 173 5.10 -20.64 -9.71
N MET A 174 5.90 -19.65 -9.33
CA MET A 174 6.28 -19.43 -7.93
C MET A 174 5.15 -18.81 -7.07
N LEU A 175 4.15 -18.19 -7.70
CA LEU A 175 2.89 -17.74 -7.07
C LEU A 175 1.76 -18.77 -7.22
N ALA A 176 1.91 -19.73 -8.13
CA ALA A 176 0.91 -20.73 -8.49
C ALA A 176 0.64 -21.80 -7.41
N MET A 177 1.40 -21.80 -6.32
CA MET A 177 1.08 -22.55 -5.12
C MET A 177 -0.35 -22.16 -4.70
N SER A 178 -1.30 -23.09 -4.72
CA SER A 178 -2.69 -22.73 -4.40
C SER A 178 -2.87 -22.19 -2.97
N GLY A 179 -1.88 -22.41 -2.09
CA GLY A 179 -1.78 -21.74 -0.80
C GLY A 179 -1.56 -20.23 -0.88
N LEU A 180 -0.84 -19.75 -1.89
CA LEU A 180 -0.61 -18.32 -2.11
C LEU A 180 -1.82 -17.62 -2.73
N ARG A 181 -2.67 -18.34 -3.47
CA ARG A 181 -3.96 -17.82 -3.95
C ARG A 181 -4.87 -17.38 -2.79
N GLY A 182 -4.91 -18.17 -1.72
CA GLY A 182 -5.58 -17.78 -0.47
C GLY A 182 -4.79 -16.73 0.33
N ALA A 183 -3.46 -16.77 0.29
CA ALA A 183 -2.60 -15.82 1.00
C ALA A 183 -2.72 -14.38 0.51
N VAL A 184 -2.98 -14.19 -0.78
CA VAL A 184 -3.25 -12.88 -1.36
C VAL A 184 -4.44 -12.19 -0.67
N MET A 185 -5.39 -12.96 -0.12
CA MET A 185 -6.49 -12.41 0.67
C MET A 185 -6.06 -11.98 2.08
N VAL A 186 -5.03 -12.61 2.66
CA VAL A 186 -4.41 -12.14 3.91
C VAL A 186 -3.77 -10.78 3.69
N LEU A 187 -3.09 -10.59 2.55
CA LEU A 187 -2.51 -9.30 2.16
C LEU A 187 -3.58 -8.20 2.06
N GLY A 188 -4.77 -8.53 1.55
CA GLY A 188 -5.91 -7.62 1.50
C GLY A 188 -6.43 -7.13 2.85
N HIS A 189 -6.06 -7.77 3.96
CA HIS A 189 -6.42 -7.30 5.31
C HIS A 189 -5.20 -6.84 6.11
N ALA A 190 -4.04 -7.43 5.90
CA ALA A 190 -2.81 -7.02 6.57
C ALA A 190 -2.24 -5.69 6.03
N GLY A 191 -2.55 -5.34 4.78
CA GLY A 191 -2.12 -4.10 4.15
C GLY A 191 -3.02 -2.87 4.35
N HIS A 192 -4.03 -2.97 5.23
CA HIS A 192 -4.94 -1.87 5.56
C HIS A 192 -4.87 -1.60 7.06
N GLY A 193 -5.00 -0.34 7.49
CA GLY A 193 -4.96 0.06 8.90
C GLY A 193 -6.15 -0.49 9.68
N ASN A 194 -6.06 -1.75 10.14
CA ASN A 194 -7.19 -2.46 10.72
C ASN A 194 -6.79 -3.59 11.69
N LEU A 195 -7.77 -4.06 12.46
CA LEU A 195 -7.58 -5.03 13.53
C LEU A 195 -6.88 -6.33 13.10
N LEU A 196 -7.22 -6.91 11.95
CA LEU A 196 -6.57 -8.14 11.46
C LEU A 196 -5.12 -7.89 11.07
N GLY A 197 -4.83 -6.73 10.48
CA GLY A 197 -3.47 -6.31 10.19
C GLY A 197 -2.64 -6.13 11.46
N LEU A 198 -3.15 -5.43 12.47
CA LEU A 198 -2.46 -5.25 13.74
C LEU A 198 -2.21 -6.57 14.47
N GLN A 199 -3.17 -7.51 14.40
CA GLN A 199 -3.02 -8.85 14.98
C GLN A 199 -1.87 -9.65 14.34
N SER A 200 -1.50 -9.34 13.08
CA SER A 200 -0.38 -10.00 12.42
C SER A 200 0.99 -9.67 13.02
N SER A 201 1.06 -8.61 13.83
CA SER A 201 2.28 -8.17 14.51
C SER A 201 2.33 -8.58 15.99
N MET A 202 1.42 -9.42 16.47
CA MET A 202 1.47 -9.85 17.87
C MET A 202 2.66 -10.77 18.15
N THR A 203 3.36 -10.51 19.25
CA THR A 203 4.45 -11.38 19.72
C THR A 203 3.93 -12.74 20.19
N VAL A 204 4.82 -13.74 20.31
CA VAL A 204 4.48 -15.06 20.89
C VAL A 204 3.91 -14.95 22.30
N GLY A 205 4.26 -13.89 23.05
CA GLY A 205 3.72 -13.61 24.38
C GLY A 205 2.35 -12.93 24.39
N GLY A 206 1.76 -12.60 23.24
CA GLY A 206 0.45 -11.95 23.17
C GLY A 206 0.47 -10.43 23.34
N VAL A 207 1.65 -9.82 23.44
CA VAL A 207 1.82 -8.36 23.46
C VAL A 207 1.86 -7.84 22.01
N PRO A 208 1.29 -6.66 21.70
CA PRO A 208 1.52 -6.01 20.40
C PRO A 208 3.01 -5.93 20.12
N GLY A 209 3.42 -6.52 19.01
CA GLY A 209 4.77 -6.38 18.50
C GLY A 209 4.81 -5.27 17.45
N HIS A 210 6.02 -4.76 17.26
CA HIS A 210 6.32 -3.84 16.19
C HIS A 210 6.71 -4.55 14.89
N ASP A 211 7.14 -5.81 14.99
CA ASP A 211 7.46 -6.72 13.88
C ASP A 211 6.31 -7.71 13.62
N LEU A 212 6.27 -8.26 12.41
CA LEU A 212 5.35 -9.33 12.03
C LEU A 212 5.68 -10.65 12.73
N ARG A 213 4.65 -11.48 12.92
CA ARG A 213 4.85 -12.90 13.21
C ARG A 213 5.61 -13.57 12.06
N ALA A 214 6.43 -14.56 12.39
CA ALA A 214 7.30 -15.23 11.43
C ALA A 214 6.55 -15.83 10.22
N ASP A 215 5.32 -16.32 10.43
CA ASP A 215 4.48 -16.86 9.36
C ASP A 215 3.94 -15.76 8.42
N HIS A 216 3.61 -14.58 8.94
CA HIS A 216 3.18 -13.42 8.16
C HIS A 216 4.37 -12.78 7.44
N GLU A 217 5.51 -12.63 8.13
CA GLU A 217 6.77 -12.19 7.53
C GLU A 217 7.12 -13.06 6.33
N ALA A 218 7.10 -14.39 6.50
CA ALA A 218 7.39 -15.32 5.41
C ALA A 218 6.40 -15.20 4.26
N LEU A 219 5.10 -15.14 4.56
CA LEU A 219 4.06 -14.99 3.56
C LEU A 219 4.23 -13.72 2.73
N PHE A 220 4.49 -12.60 3.39
CA PHE A 220 4.61 -11.30 2.73
C PHE A 220 5.89 -11.21 1.91
N MET A 221 7.01 -11.73 2.41
CA MET A 221 8.26 -11.74 1.66
C MET A 221 8.24 -12.68 0.46
N HIS A 222 7.54 -13.81 0.54
CA HIS A 222 7.31 -14.68 -0.61
C HIS A 222 6.62 -13.88 -1.71
N VAL A 223 5.49 -13.26 -1.38
CA VAL A 223 4.67 -12.54 -2.36
C VAL A 223 5.39 -11.31 -2.90
N ALA A 224 6.07 -10.54 -2.03
CA ALA A 224 6.85 -9.37 -2.42
C ALA A 224 8.00 -9.73 -3.37
N ALA A 225 8.72 -10.83 -3.10
CA ALA A 225 9.84 -11.29 -3.93
C ALA A 225 9.41 -11.70 -5.33
N VAL A 226 8.30 -12.44 -5.44
CA VAL A 226 7.79 -12.78 -6.77
C VAL A 226 7.18 -11.56 -7.46
N GLY A 227 6.47 -10.70 -6.73
CA GLY A 227 5.91 -9.45 -7.26
C GLY A 227 6.96 -8.58 -7.95
N VAL A 228 8.06 -8.25 -7.25
CA VAL A 228 9.15 -7.44 -7.83
C VAL A 228 9.85 -8.14 -9.01
N THR A 229 9.98 -9.47 -8.96
CA THR A 229 10.55 -10.27 -10.05
C THR A 229 9.68 -10.19 -11.30
N VAL A 230 8.37 -10.41 -11.15
CA VAL A 230 7.41 -10.36 -12.27
C VAL A 230 7.31 -8.93 -12.83
N THR A 231 7.36 -7.90 -11.98
CA THR A 231 7.43 -6.51 -12.44
C THR A 231 8.66 -6.26 -13.32
N LEU A 232 9.86 -6.68 -12.90
CA LEU A 232 11.07 -6.54 -13.71
C LEU A 232 10.95 -7.26 -15.05
N LEU A 233 10.53 -8.52 -15.04
CA LEU A 233 10.37 -9.32 -16.26
C LEU A 233 9.32 -8.71 -17.20
N GLY A 234 8.21 -8.21 -16.65
CA GLY A 234 7.15 -7.60 -17.44
C GLY A 234 7.56 -6.26 -18.04
N VAL A 235 8.27 -5.42 -17.29
CA VAL A 235 8.87 -4.17 -17.83
C VAL A 235 9.90 -4.50 -18.91
N CYS A 236 10.75 -5.51 -18.69
CA CYS A 236 11.73 -5.98 -19.68
C CYS A 236 11.08 -6.45 -20.97
N ALA A 237 9.93 -7.13 -20.90
CA ALA A 237 9.16 -7.52 -22.09
C ALA A 237 8.49 -6.30 -22.76
N ALA A 238 8.06 -5.31 -21.97
CA ALA A 238 7.28 -4.19 -22.49
C ALA A 238 8.09 -3.04 -23.06
N VAL A 239 9.33 -2.86 -22.58
CA VAL A 239 10.25 -1.80 -22.97
C VAL A 239 11.68 -2.37 -23.00
N PRO A 240 12.00 -3.33 -23.90
CA PRO A 240 13.32 -3.97 -23.92
C PRO A 240 14.48 -2.97 -24.09
N GLU A 241 14.23 -1.83 -24.72
CA GLU A 241 15.18 -0.72 -24.88
C GLU A 241 15.60 -0.05 -23.56
N CYS A 242 14.84 -0.22 -22.46
CA CYS A 242 15.24 0.29 -21.15
C CYS A 242 16.27 -0.60 -20.44
N TRP A 243 16.64 -1.74 -21.02
CA TRP A 243 17.64 -2.61 -20.44
C TRP A 243 19.02 -1.95 -20.48
N PRO A 244 19.75 -1.86 -19.34
CA PRO A 244 21.08 -1.25 -19.30
C PRO A 244 22.07 -2.02 -20.21
N PRO A 245 22.71 -1.37 -21.19
CA PRO A 245 23.58 -2.05 -22.16
C PRO A 245 24.82 -2.69 -21.51
N GLU A 246 25.25 -2.19 -20.35
CA GLU A 246 26.37 -2.71 -19.57
C GLU A 246 26.05 -3.98 -18.76
N VAL A 247 24.78 -4.36 -18.64
CA VAL A 247 24.35 -5.54 -17.87
C VAL A 247 23.96 -6.66 -18.83
N GLU A 248 24.60 -7.83 -18.70
CA GLU A 248 24.25 -9.01 -19.48
C GLU A 248 22.87 -9.56 -19.04
N GLN A 249 21.88 -9.45 -19.92
CA GLN A 249 20.47 -9.65 -19.57
C GLN A 249 20.14 -11.08 -19.14
N ALA A 250 20.58 -12.09 -19.88
CA ALA A 250 20.19 -13.46 -19.61
C ALA A 250 20.78 -13.97 -18.28
N GLY A 251 22.05 -13.66 -18.00
CA GLY A 251 22.69 -13.99 -16.73
C GLY A 251 22.12 -13.22 -15.54
N PHE A 252 21.76 -11.94 -15.71
CA PHE A 252 21.09 -11.18 -14.66
C PHE A 252 19.72 -11.78 -14.32
N LEU A 253 18.88 -12.02 -15.33
CA LEU A 253 17.54 -12.58 -15.15
C LEU A 253 17.59 -14.03 -14.65
N GLY A 254 18.59 -14.81 -15.07
CA GLY A 254 18.78 -16.17 -14.55
C GLY A 254 19.16 -16.19 -13.06
N THR A 255 20.04 -15.27 -12.64
CA THR A 255 20.40 -15.11 -11.23
C THR A 255 19.21 -14.63 -10.41
N LEU A 256 18.44 -13.68 -10.94
CA LEU A 256 17.20 -13.18 -10.34
C LEU A 256 16.23 -14.33 -10.03
N MET A 257 15.93 -15.17 -11.03
CA MET A 257 15.01 -16.30 -10.86
C MET A 257 15.45 -17.26 -9.78
N ARG A 258 16.74 -17.66 -9.78
CA ARG A 258 17.31 -18.53 -8.75
C ARG A 258 17.19 -17.93 -7.34
N LEU A 259 17.48 -16.64 -7.19
CA LEU A 259 17.36 -15.96 -5.89
C LEU A 259 15.91 -15.85 -5.43
N THR A 260 14.97 -15.63 -6.35
CA THR A 260 13.53 -15.64 -6.04
C THR A 260 13.08 -17.02 -5.60
N GLU A 261 13.52 -18.10 -6.25
CA GLU A 261 13.28 -19.49 -5.81
C GLU A 261 13.83 -19.76 -4.40
N ASP A 262 15.04 -19.27 -4.08
CA ASP A 262 15.63 -19.39 -2.74
C ASP A 262 14.73 -18.72 -1.68
N VAL A 263 14.15 -17.55 -1.98
CA VAL A 263 13.20 -16.87 -1.08
C VAL A 263 11.92 -17.70 -0.93
N VAL A 264 11.34 -18.15 -2.04
CA VAL A 264 10.10 -18.94 -2.09
C VAL A 264 10.24 -20.23 -1.28
N ALA A 265 11.33 -20.97 -1.48
CA ALA A 265 11.61 -22.20 -0.74
C ALA A 265 11.76 -21.94 0.76
N ALA A 266 12.51 -20.89 1.13
CA ALA A 266 12.73 -20.53 2.52
C ALA A 266 11.46 -20.03 3.21
N ALA A 267 10.60 -19.27 2.52
CA ALA A 267 9.34 -18.77 3.05
C ALA A 267 8.30 -19.89 3.19
N SER A 268 8.21 -20.77 2.19
CA SER A 268 7.27 -21.91 2.17
C SER A 268 7.49 -22.85 3.35
N ALA A 269 8.75 -23.06 3.74
CA ALA A 269 9.11 -23.84 4.93
C ALA A 269 8.58 -23.23 6.24
N VAL A 270 8.41 -21.89 6.30
CA VAL A 270 7.96 -21.17 7.50
C VAL A 270 6.44 -21.06 7.54
N HIS A 271 5.81 -20.50 6.50
CA HIS A 271 4.36 -20.30 6.52
C HIS A 271 3.60 -21.63 6.32
N GLY A 272 4.24 -22.65 5.74
CA GLY A 272 3.77 -24.04 5.74
C GLY A 272 2.39 -24.22 5.10
N LEU A 273 2.13 -23.53 3.99
CA LEU A 273 0.86 -23.59 3.26
C LEU A 273 0.79 -24.78 2.26
N GLY A 274 1.88 -25.54 2.13
CA GLY A 274 1.98 -26.75 1.30
C GLY A 274 1.91 -26.48 -0.21
N ASP A 275 1.94 -27.56 -1.01
CA ASP A 275 1.66 -27.62 -2.46
C ASP A 275 0.24 -28.16 -2.67
N PRO A 276 -0.80 -27.31 -2.70
CA PRO A 276 -2.16 -27.82 -2.80
C PRO A 276 -2.61 -27.96 -4.25
N LYS A 277 -3.65 -28.77 -4.47
CA LYS A 277 -4.12 -29.14 -5.81
C LYS A 277 -4.54 -27.92 -6.65
N PRO A 278 -4.31 -27.93 -7.98
CA PRO A 278 -4.75 -26.84 -8.84
C PRO A 278 -6.29 -26.72 -8.79
N PRO A 279 -6.84 -25.49 -8.79
CA PRO A 279 -8.28 -25.30 -8.76
C PRO A 279 -8.94 -25.80 -10.05
N VAL A 280 -10.17 -26.31 -9.89
CA VAL A 280 -11.01 -26.78 -11.00
C VAL A 280 -11.99 -25.66 -11.33
N GLY A 281 -11.76 -24.94 -12.44
CA GLY A 281 -12.62 -23.82 -12.83
C GLY A 281 -12.39 -23.31 -14.25
N VAL A 282 -13.40 -22.62 -14.79
CA VAL A 282 -13.37 -21.95 -16.10
C VAL A 282 -12.59 -20.64 -15.98
N ARG A 283 -11.72 -20.34 -16.95
CA ARG A 283 -10.99 -19.05 -17.03
C ARG A 283 -11.98 -17.87 -17.25
N PRO A 284 -12.19 -16.95 -16.29
CA PRO A 284 -12.74 -15.61 -16.52
C PRO A 284 -12.02 -14.88 -17.66
N LYS A 285 -12.78 -14.02 -18.33
CA LYS A 285 -12.27 -13.09 -19.34
C LYS A 285 -12.00 -11.74 -18.67
N VAL A 286 -10.77 -11.25 -18.75
CA VAL A 286 -10.46 -9.83 -18.43
C VAL A 286 -11.01 -8.97 -19.56
N ARG A 287 -11.69 -7.89 -19.21
CA ARG A 287 -12.27 -6.97 -20.18
C ARG A 287 -11.46 -5.70 -20.18
N VAL A 288 -10.79 -5.42 -21.30
CA VAL A 288 -10.33 -4.06 -21.58
C VAL A 288 -11.57 -3.21 -21.71
N GLN A 289 -11.74 -2.27 -20.79
CA GLN A 289 -12.87 -1.35 -20.84
C GLN A 289 -12.51 -0.18 -21.76
N ALA A 290 -13.23 -0.08 -22.87
CA ALA A 290 -13.24 1.15 -23.64
C ALA A 290 -13.71 2.28 -22.72
N ARG A 291 -13.04 3.43 -22.75
CA ARG A 291 -13.41 4.59 -21.92
C ARG A 291 -14.87 4.99 -22.21
N LYS A 292 -15.77 4.76 -21.24
CA LYS A 292 -17.20 5.03 -21.40
C LYS A 292 -17.60 6.47 -21.06
N ARG A 293 -16.77 7.16 -20.27
CA ARG A 293 -17.07 8.48 -19.70
C ARG A 293 -16.37 9.60 -20.48
N ARG A 294 -17.06 10.71 -20.70
CA ARG A 294 -16.42 11.96 -21.14
C ARG A 294 -15.56 12.50 -19.99
N LEU A 295 -14.27 12.71 -20.25
CA LEU A 295 -13.35 13.30 -19.28
C LEU A 295 -13.76 14.73 -18.95
N ARG A 296 -13.65 15.10 -17.67
CA ARG A 296 -13.69 16.49 -17.24
C ARG A 296 -12.51 17.26 -17.85
N PRO A 297 -12.70 18.48 -18.38
CA PRO A 297 -11.61 19.29 -18.93
C PRO A 297 -10.44 19.48 -17.97
N GLU A 298 -10.73 19.56 -16.67
CA GLU A 298 -9.77 19.75 -15.59
C GLU A 298 -8.81 18.56 -15.42
N ALA A 299 -9.16 17.37 -15.92
CA ALA A 299 -8.27 16.21 -15.94
C ALA A 299 -7.10 16.36 -16.93
N LEU A 300 -7.17 17.36 -17.82
CA LEU A 300 -6.11 17.73 -18.74
C LEU A 300 -5.35 18.94 -18.22
N VAL A 301 -4.02 18.90 -18.28
CA VAL A 301 -3.19 20.03 -17.86
C VAL A 301 -2.64 20.71 -19.10
N ALA A 302 -3.05 21.96 -19.37
CA ALA A 302 -2.46 22.67 -20.49
C ALA A 302 -0.99 23.01 -20.20
N ARG A 303 -0.15 23.03 -21.23
CA ARG A 303 1.29 23.31 -21.08
C ARG A 303 1.59 24.66 -20.40
N ARG A 304 0.71 25.65 -20.59
CA ARG A 304 0.82 26.98 -19.97
C ARG A 304 0.44 27.00 -18.47
N ASP A 305 -0.28 25.98 -18.01
CA ASP A 305 -0.77 25.86 -16.64
C ASP A 305 0.18 24.98 -15.79
N LEU A 306 1.32 24.56 -16.35
CA LEU A 306 2.36 23.86 -15.61
C LEU A 306 2.98 24.79 -14.57
N LEU A 307 2.89 24.38 -13.31
CA LEU A 307 3.44 25.09 -12.17
C LEU A 307 4.87 24.60 -11.88
N PRO A 308 5.78 25.48 -11.43
CA PRO A 308 7.17 25.11 -11.12
C PRO A 308 7.25 24.10 -9.97
N ASP A 309 8.39 23.39 -9.87
CA ASP A 309 8.65 22.49 -8.74
C ASP A 309 8.81 23.25 -7.41
N ILE A 310 8.44 22.60 -6.30
CA ILE A 310 8.53 23.18 -4.96
C ILE A 310 9.88 22.79 -4.34
N ALA A 311 10.74 23.79 -4.11
CA ALA A 311 12.13 23.55 -3.74
C ALA A 311 12.32 22.73 -2.45
N HIS A 312 11.54 22.98 -1.40
CA HIS A 312 11.69 22.28 -0.11
C HIS A 312 10.39 22.17 0.69
N VAL A 313 10.32 21.16 1.55
CA VAL A 313 9.29 20.96 2.59
C VAL A 313 9.84 21.15 4.01
N GLY A 314 10.99 21.84 4.15
CA GLY A 314 11.72 22.00 5.40
C GLY A 314 10.89 22.51 6.59
N PRO A 315 10.00 23.51 6.42
CA PRO A 315 9.12 23.96 7.50
C PRO A 315 8.17 22.87 8.01
N ILE A 316 7.67 22.01 7.12
CA ILE A 316 6.78 20.89 7.47
C ILE A 316 7.59 19.86 8.26
N VAL A 317 8.77 19.50 7.77
CA VAL A 317 9.69 18.58 8.44
C VAL A 317 10.04 19.04 9.86
N ALA A 318 10.32 20.34 10.05
CA ALA A 318 10.60 20.89 11.38
C ALA A 318 9.39 20.71 12.33
N ALA A 319 8.17 20.99 11.86
CA ALA A 319 6.96 20.80 12.65
C ALA A 319 6.69 19.32 12.96
N VAL A 320 6.96 18.41 12.02
CA VAL A 320 6.84 16.96 12.24
C VAL A 320 7.83 16.49 13.31
N ARG A 321 9.06 17.02 13.34
CA ARG A 321 10.04 16.70 14.39
C ARG A 321 9.56 17.18 15.77
N GLU A 322 9.02 18.40 15.86
CA GLU A 322 8.40 18.90 17.10
C GLU A 322 7.22 18.04 17.56
N TYR A 323 6.39 17.57 16.62
CA TYR A 323 5.30 16.63 16.90
C TYR A 323 5.85 15.29 17.40
N ASN A 324 6.87 14.73 16.76
CA ASN A 324 7.51 13.47 17.15
C ASN A 324 8.14 13.52 18.55
N ASP A 325 8.80 14.62 18.89
CA ASP A 325 9.35 14.83 20.23
C ASP A 325 8.24 14.79 21.29
N PHE A 326 7.06 15.34 20.97
CA PHE A 326 5.90 15.29 21.86
C PHE A 326 5.27 13.91 21.94
N VAL A 327 5.13 13.17 20.83
CA VAL A 327 4.68 11.76 20.84
C VAL A 327 5.55 10.91 21.77
N SER A 328 6.85 11.19 21.80
CA SER A 328 7.82 10.47 22.64
C SER A 328 7.84 10.94 24.10
N SER A 329 7.16 12.05 24.44
CA SER A 329 7.20 12.65 25.77
C SER A 329 6.39 11.90 26.82
N TRP A 330 5.46 11.05 26.41
CA TRP A 330 4.61 10.28 27.30
C TRP A 330 4.22 8.93 26.70
N ALA A 331 4.24 7.89 27.54
CA ALA A 331 3.82 6.55 27.18
C ALA A 331 2.81 6.05 28.23
N THR A 332 1.69 5.53 27.74
CA THR A 332 0.70 4.83 28.56
C THR A 332 1.15 3.39 28.68
N ASP A 333 1.19 2.84 29.90
CA ASP A 333 1.17 1.39 30.10
C ASP A 333 -0.27 0.90 29.88
N PRO A 334 -0.55 0.18 28.77
CA PRO A 334 -1.92 -0.26 28.46
C PRO A 334 -2.57 -1.13 29.53
N TRP A 335 -1.79 -1.78 30.40
CA TRP A 335 -2.27 -2.71 31.43
C TRP A 335 -2.33 -2.08 32.83
N ALA A 336 -1.93 -0.81 32.98
CA ALA A 336 -1.89 -0.14 34.28
C ALA A 336 -3.28 0.04 34.94
N HIS A 337 -4.37 -0.01 34.16
CA HIS A 337 -5.72 0.27 34.63
C HIS A 337 -6.74 -0.87 34.42
N GLY A 338 -6.26 -2.12 34.49
CA GLY A 338 -7.07 -3.34 34.40
C GLY A 338 -6.85 -4.10 33.09
N ASP A 339 -7.88 -4.79 32.61
CA ASP A 339 -7.82 -5.61 31.39
C ASP A 339 -8.43 -4.83 30.20
N PRO A 340 -7.62 -4.07 29.43
CA PRO A 340 -8.12 -3.34 28.27
C PRO A 340 -8.59 -4.29 27.16
N LYS A 341 -9.50 -3.80 26.31
CA LYS A 341 -9.82 -4.51 25.06
C LYS A 341 -8.58 -4.56 24.18
N LEU A 342 -8.24 -5.74 23.66
CA LEU A 342 -7.09 -5.96 22.77
C LEU A 342 -7.05 -4.98 21.58
N ALA A 343 -8.21 -4.63 21.02
CA ALA A 343 -8.28 -3.68 19.91
C ALA A 343 -7.74 -2.29 20.26
N SER A 344 -7.98 -1.79 21.48
CA SER A 344 -7.48 -0.50 21.95
C SER A 344 -5.96 -0.53 22.17
N VAL A 345 -5.46 -1.65 22.69
CA VAL A 345 -4.03 -1.87 22.91
C VAL A 345 -3.27 -1.97 21.58
N LEU A 346 -3.85 -2.70 20.61
CA LEU A 346 -3.30 -2.81 19.26
C LEU A 346 -3.34 -1.47 18.51
N ALA A 347 -4.42 -0.69 18.63
CA ALA A 347 -4.52 0.63 18.01
C ALA A 347 -3.46 1.59 18.57
N TYR A 348 -3.26 1.61 19.90
CA TYR A 348 -2.22 2.44 20.53
C TYR A 348 -0.81 2.06 20.08
N ALA A 349 -0.43 0.79 20.20
CA ALA A 349 0.89 0.31 19.84
C ALA A 349 1.14 0.37 18.32
N GLY A 350 0.11 0.08 17.53
CA GLY A 350 0.12 0.16 16.07
C GLY A 350 0.33 1.59 15.58
N ALA A 351 -0.34 2.57 16.18
CA ALA A 351 -0.16 3.98 15.87
C ALA A 351 1.27 4.45 16.15
N HIS A 352 1.84 4.10 17.31
CA HIS A 352 3.25 4.37 17.62
C HIS A 352 4.20 3.74 16.60
N SER A 353 4.03 2.44 16.32
CA SER A 353 4.86 1.70 15.36
C SER A 353 4.83 2.30 13.95
N THR A 354 3.61 2.64 13.49
CA THR A 354 3.38 3.16 12.14
C THR A 354 3.87 4.60 12.02
N PHE A 355 3.67 5.43 13.04
CA PHE A 355 4.20 6.79 13.06
C PHE A 355 5.73 6.81 13.17
N ALA A 356 6.32 5.95 14.00
CA ALA A 356 7.79 5.78 14.05
C ALA A 356 8.36 5.36 12.68
N THR A 357 7.61 4.57 11.92
CA THR A 357 7.96 4.22 10.54
C THR A 357 8.00 5.46 9.65
N VAL A 358 6.97 6.32 9.72
CA VAL A 358 6.95 7.60 8.98
C VAL A 358 8.20 8.41 9.28
N VAL A 359 8.46 8.67 10.57
CA VAL A 359 9.57 9.54 11.04
C VAL A 359 10.93 8.98 10.66
N SER A 360 11.07 7.66 10.60
CA SER A 360 12.34 6.99 10.25
C SER A 360 12.61 6.94 8.75
N THR A 361 11.62 7.19 7.88
CA THR A 361 11.77 6.97 6.42
C THR A 361 11.58 8.19 5.54
N PHE A 362 11.03 9.29 6.06
CA PHE A 362 10.61 10.42 5.22
C PHE A 362 11.76 11.30 4.69
N GLU A 363 12.90 11.33 5.38
CA GLU A 363 14.09 12.11 4.96
C GLU A 363 15.05 11.32 4.06
N ASP A 364 14.92 10.00 4.06
CA ASP A 364 15.78 9.08 3.33
C ASP A 364 15.15 8.66 1.99
N HIS A 365 15.89 7.86 1.23
CA HIS A 365 15.46 7.22 -0.02
C HIS A 365 14.29 6.21 0.15
N ALA A 366 13.61 6.20 1.30
CA ALA A 366 12.50 5.32 1.68
C ALA A 366 11.14 6.02 1.75
N ALA A 367 11.00 7.20 1.13
CA ALA A 367 9.80 8.03 1.21
C ALA A 367 8.50 7.35 0.74
N ALA A 368 8.57 6.31 -0.11
CA ALA A 368 7.40 5.50 -0.44
C ALA A 368 6.76 4.89 0.81
N THR A 369 7.58 4.36 1.73
CA THR A 369 7.11 3.76 3.00
C THR A 369 6.33 4.76 3.85
N THR A 370 6.76 6.03 3.86
CA THR A 370 6.03 7.12 4.54
C THR A 370 4.61 7.26 4.01
N VAL A 371 4.40 7.18 2.69
CA VAL A 371 3.06 7.29 2.09
C VAL A 371 2.15 6.12 2.49
N PHE A 372 2.69 4.90 2.49
CA PHE A 372 1.93 3.72 2.93
C PHE A 372 1.53 3.83 4.41
N ALA A 373 2.49 4.21 5.28
CA ALA A 373 2.25 4.36 6.70
C ALA A 373 1.25 5.49 7.00
N ALA A 374 1.35 6.63 6.32
CA ALA A 374 0.42 7.75 6.42
C ALA A 374 -1.02 7.35 6.04
N ARG A 375 -1.18 6.66 4.90
CA ARG A 375 -2.48 6.14 4.46
C ARG A 375 -3.09 5.20 5.49
N MET A 376 -2.29 4.29 6.05
CA MET A 376 -2.75 3.34 7.08
C MET A 376 -3.17 4.03 8.37
N LEU A 377 -2.39 5.00 8.85
CA LEU A 377 -2.74 5.81 10.03
C LEU A 377 -4.05 6.56 9.80
N LEU A 378 -4.23 7.18 8.64
CA LEU A 378 -5.44 7.91 8.29
C LEU A 378 -6.67 6.99 8.25
N GLU A 379 -6.53 5.82 7.62
CA GLU A 379 -7.60 4.83 7.49
C GLU A 379 -8.03 4.26 8.85
N GLU A 380 -7.06 3.99 9.73
CA GLU A 380 -7.32 3.46 11.06
C GLU A 380 -7.91 4.52 12.00
N ALA A 381 -7.39 5.76 11.93
CA ALA A 381 -7.92 6.90 12.68
C ALA A 381 -9.39 7.14 12.36
N ALA A 382 -9.76 7.15 11.08
CA ALA A 382 -11.15 7.33 10.66
C ALA A 382 -12.09 6.25 11.24
N ARG A 383 -11.65 4.99 11.23
CA ARG A 383 -12.40 3.87 11.83
C ARG A 383 -12.56 4.03 13.33
N PHE A 384 -11.51 4.49 14.01
CA PHE A 384 -11.51 4.65 15.46
C PHE A 384 -12.35 5.85 15.88
N THR A 385 -12.30 6.96 15.14
CA THR A 385 -13.19 8.12 15.29
C THR A 385 -14.65 7.72 15.14
N TRP A 386 -14.99 6.95 14.10
CA TRP A 386 -16.35 6.44 13.93
C TRP A 386 -16.78 5.50 15.08
N LEU A 387 -15.89 4.60 15.50
CA LEU A 387 -16.17 3.66 16.60
C LEU A 387 -16.48 4.40 17.91
N ALA A 388 -15.72 5.45 18.21
CA ALA A 388 -15.85 6.24 19.43
C ALA A 388 -16.75 7.48 19.30
N GLN A 389 -17.52 7.59 18.22
CA GLN A 389 -18.53 8.63 18.09
C GLN A 389 -19.58 8.48 19.22
N ASP A 390 -20.15 9.58 19.70
CA ASP A 390 -21.30 9.63 20.62
C ASP A 390 -21.20 8.63 21.79
N LEU A 391 -20.10 8.67 22.54
CA LEU A 391 -19.85 7.75 23.68
C LEU A 391 -20.90 7.86 24.79
N GLU A 392 -21.66 8.95 24.83
CA GLU A 392 -22.75 9.16 25.80
C GLU A 392 -23.99 8.29 25.48
N ASP A 393 -24.13 7.81 24.23
CA ASP A 393 -25.17 6.85 23.83
C ASP A 393 -24.61 5.42 23.88
N GLU A 394 -24.79 4.78 25.05
CA GLU A 394 -24.30 3.41 25.30
C GLU A 394 -24.85 2.39 24.29
N ASP A 395 -26.14 2.49 23.93
CA ASP A 395 -26.78 1.57 22.99
C ASP A 395 -26.18 1.71 21.58
N ALA A 396 -25.98 2.95 21.12
CA ALA A 396 -25.36 3.22 19.84
C ALA A 396 -23.88 2.78 19.83
N PHE A 397 -23.15 2.97 20.94
CA PHE A 397 -21.78 2.50 21.07
C PHE A 397 -21.67 0.96 21.01
N VAL A 398 -22.58 0.24 21.70
CA VAL A 398 -22.63 -1.22 21.64
C VAL A 398 -22.93 -1.71 20.23
N GLN A 399 -23.84 -1.05 19.50
CA GLN A 399 -24.14 -1.38 18.11
C GLN A 399 -22.94 -1.15 17.19
N ARG A 400 -22.27 0.01 17.29
CA ARG A 400 -21.05 0.31 16.50
C ARG A 400 -19.92 -0.67 16.80
N SER A 401 -19.66 -0.94 18.08
CA SER A 401 -18.69 -1.93 18.53
C SER A 401 -18.97 -3.31 17.95
N THR A 402 -20.24 -3.75 18.02
CA THR A 402 -20.66 -5.05 17.47
C THR A 402 -20.39 -5.11 15.96
N ARG A 403 -20.79 -4.06 15.22
CA ARG A 403 -20.57 -3.93 13.77
C ARG A 403 -19.08 -3.97 13.40
N TYR A 404 -18.23 -3.26 14.15
CA TYR A 404 -16.78 -3.26 13.98
C TYR A 404 -16.18 -4.66 14.13
N PHE A 405 -16.45 -5.35 15.25
CA PHE A 405 -15.89 -6.67 15.48
C PHE A 405 -16.51 -7.76 14.57
N ASP A 406 -17.78 -7.64 14.19
CA ASP A 406 -18.42 -8.54 13.21
C ASP A 406 -17.76 -8.45 11.82
N GLU A 407 -17.32 -7.25 11.40
CA GLU A 407 -16.63 -7.08 10.12
C GLU A 407 -15.32 -7.88 10.06
N PHE A 408 -14.47 -7.77 11.09
CA PHE A 408 -13.20 -8.49 11.11
C PHE A 408 -13.36 -10.00 11.28
N ARG A 409 -14.37 -10.44 12.04
CA ARG A 409 -14.73 -11.87 12.13
C ARG A 409 -15.23 -12.42 10.80
N ALA A 410 -16.04 -11.65 10.06
CA ALA A 410 -16.51 -12.05 8.74
C ALA A 410 -15.36 -12.13 7.74
N ARG A 411 -14.42 -11.19 7.77
CA ARG A 411 -13.19 -11.19 6.96
C ARG A 411 -12.29 -12.38 7.27
N LYS A 412 -12.02 -12.68 8.55
CA LYS A 412 -11.28 -13.88 9.00
C LYS A 412 -11.94 -15.16 8.47
N LYS A 413 -13.25 -15.31 8.68
CA LYS A 413 -14.02 -16.48 8.22
C LYS A 413 -14.00 -16.64 6.70
N LYS A 414 -14.20 -15.55 5.95
CA LYS A 414 -14.14 -15.54 4.46
C LYS A 414 -12.76 -15.96 3.97
N THR A 415 -11.70 -15.44 4.59
CA THR A 415 -10.32 -15.73 4.20
C THR A 415 -9.96 -17.19 4.46
N ILE A 416 -10.32 -17.75 5.63
CA ILE A 416 -10.13 -19.17 5.94
C ILE A 416 -10.87 -20.06 4.93
N ALA A 417 -12.12 -19.72 4.58
CA ALA A 417 -12.90 -20.46 3.59
C ALA A 417 -12.25 -20.42 2.19
N LEU A 418 -11.67 -19.28 1.80
CA LEU A 418 -10.95 -19.15 0.53
C LEU A 418 -9.66 -19.97 0.52
N PHE A 419 -8.87 -19.97 1.60
CA PHE A 419 -7.73 -20.86 1.74
C PHE A 419 -8.13 -22.33 1.55
N ALA A 420 -9.18 -22.77 2.26
CA ALA A 420 -9.69 -24.14 2.15
C ALA A 420 -10.18 -24.46 0.72
N GLY A 421 -10.88 -23.52 0.07
CA GLY A 421 -11.33 -23.66 -1.32
C GLY A 421 -10.17 -23.71 -2.33
N ASN A 422 -9.03 -23.13 -2.00
CA ASN A 422 -7.79 -23.20 -2.78
C ASN A 422 -6.85 -24.33 -2.27
N GLY A 423 -7.39 -25.35 -1.61
CA GLY A 423 -6.67 -26.59 -1.30
C GLY A 423 -5.77 -26.55 -0.07
N VAL A 424 -5.64 -25.42 0.63
CA VAL A 424 -4.94 -25.38 1.93
C VAL A 424 -5.76 -26.14 2.97
N THR A 425 -5.09 -26.95 3.81
CA THR A 425 -5.80 -27.63 4.89
C THR A 425 -6.44 -26.61 5.84
N LEU A 426 -7.66 -26.90 6.32
CA LEU A 426 -8.35 -26.02 7.27
C LEU A 426 -7.47 -25.73 8.51
N ALA A 427 -6.74 -26.73 8.99
CA ALA A 427 -5.82 -26.57 10.11
C ALA A 427 -4.69 -25.55 9.82
N ALA A 428 -4.08 -25.60 8.63
CA ALA A 428 -3.05 -24.64 8.24
C ALA A 428 -3.64 -23.23 8.01
N ALA A 429 -4.83 -23.13 7.41
CA ALA A 429 -5.53 -21.86 7.21
C ALA A 429 -5.91 -21.20 8.55
N THR A 430 -6.46 -21.97 9.48
CA THR A 430 -6.82 -21.48 10.82
C THR A 430 -5.58 -21.10 11.65
N ARG A 431 -4.46 -21.82 11.50
CA ARG A 431 -3.20 -21.53 12.19
C ARG A 431 -2.73 -20.09 11.94
N LEU A 432 -2.81 -19.60 10.70
CA LEU A 432 -2.43 -18.22 10.36
C LEU A 432 -3.23 -17.17 11.14
N PHE A 433 -4.46 -17.46 11.55
CA PHE A 433 -5.32 -16.51 12.30
C PHE A 433 -5.44 -16.84 13.79
N ARG A 434 -4.69 -17.82 14.28
CA ARG A 434 -4.67 -18.17 15.70
C ARG A 434 -3.90 -17.10 16.44
N LEU A 435 -4.49 -16.55 17.50
CA LEU A 435 -3.80 -15.64 18.39
C LEU A 435 -2.94 -16.44 19.39
N PRO A 436 -1.88 -15.83 19.97
CA PRO A 436 -1.09 -16.49 21.00
C PRO A 436 -1.96 -16.99 22.17
N ASP A 437 -1.59 -18.12 22.79
CA ASP A 437 -2.38 -18.77 23.85
C ASP A 437 -2.61 -17.88 25.09
N SER A 438 -1.77 -16.86 25.29
CA SER A 438 -1.91 -15.85 26.35
C SER A 438 -2.99 -14.80 26.08
N VAL A 439 -3.54 -14.77 24.87
CA VAL A 439 -4.55 -13.79 24.45
C VAL A 439 -5.94 -14.36 24.62
N VAL A 440 -6.78 -13.67 25.39
CA VAL A 440 -8.19 -14.04 25.53
C VAL A 440 -8.93 -13.65 24.24
N GLU A 441 -9.35 -14.64 23.47
CA GLU A 441 -10.13 -14.41 22.26
C GLU A 441 -11.56 -13.95 22.59
N GLY A 442 -12.06 -12.97 21.81
CA GLY A 442 -13.46 -12.58 21.86
C GLY A 442 -14.40 -13.61 21.22
N PRO A 443 -15.71 -13.36 21.22
CA PRO A 443 -16.70 -14.30 20.67
C PRO A 443 -16.52 -14.53 19.16
N GLU A 444 -16.46 -15.80 18.73
CA GLU A 444 -16.32 -16.16 17.31
C GLU A 444 -17.62 -16.00 16.49
N THR A 445 -18.77 -15.91 17.15
CA THR A 445 -20.10 -15.94 16.50
C THR A 445 -20.50 -14.60 15.90
N LEU A 446 -20.73 -14.57 14.59
CA LEU A 446 -21.26 -13.40 13.89
C LEU A 446 -22.73 -13.13 14.25
N SER A 447 -23.09 -11.85 14.43
CA SER A 447 -24.47 -11.45 14.69
C SER A 447 -25.37 -11.71 13.48
N LYS A 448 -26.62 -12.13 13.74
CA LYS A 448 -27.63 -12.31 12.67
C LYS A 448 -28.03 -10.94 12.13
N GLY A 449 -28.06 -10.80 10.80
CA GLY A 449 -28.43 -9.53 10.15
C GLY A 449 -27.33 -8.46 10.22
N ARG A 450 -26.05 -8.86 10.31
CA ARG A 450 -24.90 -7.93 10.37
C ARG A 450 -25.00 -6.86 9.29
N GLN A 451 -24.70 -5.62 9.66
CA GLN A 451 -24.48 -4.54 8.70
C GLN A 451 -22.98 -4.42 8.38
N PRO A 452 -22.59 -4.20 7.11
CA PRO A 452 -21.18 -3.93 6.76
C PRO A 452 -20.74 -2.61 7.41
N LEU A 453 -19.47 -2.35 7.67
CA LEU A 453 -19.02 -1.01 8.10
C LEU A 453 -19.46 0.09 7.10
N PRO A 454 -19.62 1.36 7.54
CA PRO A 454 -19.67 2.51 6.64
C PRO A 454 -18.49 2.49 5.65
N SER A 455 -18.62 3.20 4.54
CA SER A 455 -17.48 3.39 3.63
C SER A 455 -16.36 4.15 4.35
N ILE A 456 -15.12 3.98 3.87
CA ILE A 456 -14.00 4.73 4.45
C ILE A 456 -14.21 6.24 4.27
N ASP A 457 -14.80 6.66 3.15
CA ASP A 457 -15.13 8.05 2.82
C ASP A 457 -16.11 8.64 3.84
N GLU A 458 -17.17 7.91 4.20
CA GLU A 458 -18.12 8.32 5.24
C GLU A 458 -17.42 8.51 6.60
N MET A 459 -16.48 7.63 6.95
CA MET A 459 -15.72 7.73 8.19
C MET A 459 -14.70 8.88 8.16
N LEU A 460 -14.07 9.13 7.01
CA LEU A 460 -13.12 10.22 6.83
C LEU A 460 -13.82 11.58 6.87
N LEU A 461 -15.01 11.70 6.28
CA LEU A 461 -15.86 12.90 6.41
C LEU A 461 -16.22 13.19 7.87
N LEU A 462 -16.56 12.14 8.64
CA LEU A 462 -16.80 12.28 10.07
C LEU A 462 -15.55 12.80 10.81
N MET A 463 -14.37 12.23 10.51
CA MET A 463 -13.11 12.69 11.10
C MET A 463 -12.74 14.11 10.66
N GLY A 464 -13.15 14.50 9.46
CA GLY A 464 -12.89 15.79 8.83
C GLY A 464 -13.84 16.90 9.28
N ALA A 465 -14.95 16.57 9.94
CA ALA A 465 -15.96 17.54 10.35
C ALA A 465 -15.45 18.80 11.09
N PRO A 466 -14.35 18.75 11.88
CA PRO A 466 -13.79 19.95 12.50
C PRO A 466 -13.07 20.92 11.56
N TYR A 467 -12.75 20.53 10.32
CA TYR A 467 -12.00 21.34 9.35
C TYR A 467 -12.91 22.16 8.44
N PRO A 468 -12.41 23.24 7.82
CA PRO A 468 -13.19 24.09 6.91
C PRO A 468 -13.78 23.35 5.70
N GLU A 469 -13.01 22.48 5.03
CA GLU A 469 -13.53 21.58 4.00
C GLU A 469 -13.40 20.12 4.47
N PRO A 470 -14.37 19.56 5.22
CA PRO A 470 -14.29 18.20 5.78
C PRO A 470 -13.95 17.10 4.75
N GLY A 471 -14.26 17.36 3.49
CA GLY A 471 -13.96 16.52 2.34
C GLY A 471 -12.48 16.33 2.03
N TRP A 472 -11.58 17.13 2.60
CA TRP A 472 -10.15 17.07 2.28
C TRP A 472 -9.52 15.74 2.70
N LEU A 473 -10.01 15.10 3.76
CA LEU A 473 -9.53 13.80 4.24
C LEU A 473 -9.86 12.64 3.31
N PRO A 474 -11.11 12.49 2.81
CA PRO A 474 -11.38 11.61 1.67
C PRO A 474 -10.38 11.85 0.53
N VAL A 475 -10.22 13.10 0.08
CA VAL A 475 -9.34 13.43 -1.06
C VAL A 475 -7.89 13.05 -0.76
N ALA A 476 -7.39 13.34 0.43
CA ALA A 476 -6.07 12.95 0.90
C ALA A 476 -5.88 11.43 0.84
N TYR A 477 -6.85 10.66 1.34
CA TYR A 477 -6.81 9.20 1.27
C TYR A 477 -6.74 8.70 -0.19
N SER A 478 -7.51 9.31 -1.10
CA SER A 478 -7.49 8.97 -2.53
C SER A 478 -6.15 9.29 -3.21
N LEU A 479 -5.52 10.41 -2.86
CA LEU A 479 -4.22 10.82 -3.39
C LEU A 479 -3.07 9.95 -2.85
N LEU A 480 -3.04 9.68 -1.54
CA LEU A 480 -2.07 8.75 -0.94
C LEU A 480 -2.21 7.34 -1.56
N SER A 481 -3.45 6.95 -1.87
CA SER A 481 -3.75 5.65 -2.49
C SER A 481 -3.08 5.48 -3.86
N GLN A 482 -2.82 6.56 -4.60
CA GLN A 482 -2.16 6.50 -5.92
C GLN A 482 -0.78 5.85 -5.84
N VAL A 483 0.02 6.22 -4.84
CA VAL A 483 1.34 5.64 -4.60
C VAL A 483 1.22 4.20 -4.12
N THR A 484 0.27 3.92 -3.22
CA THR A 484 0.13 2.56 -2.67
C THR A 484 -0.35 1.53 -3.69
N HIS A 485 -1.05 1.97 -4.74
CA HIS A 485 -1.53 1.14 -5.84
C HIS A 485 -0.66 1.26 -7.09
N SER A 486 0.49 1.94 -7.00
CA SER A 486 1.43 2.15 -8.12
C SER A 486 0.76 2.67 -9.38
N THR A 487 -0.25 3.52 -9.22
CA THR A 487 -0.95 4.10 -10.36
C THR A 487 0.01 4.99 -11.15
N PRO A 488 -0.24 5.26 -12.44
CA PRO A 488 0.49 6.26 -13.20
C PRO A 488 0.71 7.59 -12.46
N ILE A 489 -0.32 8.11 -11.76
CA ILE A 489 -0.17 9.31 -10.90
C ILE A 489 0.80 9.02 -9.74
N GLY A 490 0.67 7.88 -9.07
CA GLY A 490 1.60 7.46 -8.02
C GLY A 490 3.05 7.41 -8.49
N LEU A 491 3.31 6.82 -9.67
CA LEU A 491 4.65 6.69 -10.25
C LEU A 491 5.31 8.05 -10.51
N VAL A 492 4.57 9.01 -11.10
CA VAL A 492 5.13 10.35 -11.35
C VAL A 492 5.38 11.13 -10.06
N HIS A 493 4.63 10.84 -8.98
CA HIS A 493 4.90 11.42 -7.66
C HIS A 493 6.08 10.78 -6.93
N MET A 494 6.56 9.60 -7.36
CA MET A 494 7.74 8.91 -6.82
C MET A 494 9.00 9.17 -7.66
N ALA A 495 8.96 10.13 -8.57
CA ALA A 495 10.10 10.53 -9.37
C ALA A 495 10.27 12.06 -9.34
N ARG A 496 11.52 12.53 -9.23
CA ARG A 496 11.86 13.96 -9.17
C ARG A 496 13.26 14.24 -9.73
N TYR A 497 13.44 15.41 -10.34
CA TYR A 497 14.77 15.86 -10.75
C TYR A 497 15.52 16.49 -9.57
N ARG A 498 16.75 16.03 -9.31
CA ARG A 498 17.73 16.68 -8.42
C ARG A 498 19.04 16.93 -9.17
N GLY A 499 19.48 18.18 -9.20
CA GLY A 499 20.71 18.55 -9.91
C GLY A 499 20.74 18.15 -11.38
N GLY A 500 19.57 18.11 -12.05
CA GLY A 500 19.43 17.68 -13.44
C GLY A 500 19.36 16.17 -13.66
N THR A 501 19.48 15.36 -12.61
CA THR A 501 19.33 13.90 -12.68
C THR A 501 17.96 13.49 -12.17
N LEU A 502 17.24 12.64 -12.91
CA LEU A 502 15.99 12.08 -12.42
C LEU A 502 16.28 10.99 -11.39
N SER A 503 15.70 11.15 -10.20
CA SER A 503 15.64 10.12 -9.18
C SER A 503 14.24 9.51 -9.17
N ALA A 504 14.11 8.23 -9.54
CA ALA A 504 12.84 7.49 -9.55
C ALA A 504 12.45 6.90 -8.18
N HIS A 505 12.92 7.53 -7.12
CA HIS A 505 12.53 7.25 -5.73
C HIS A 505 12.42 8.51 -4.89
N ASP A 506 12.55 9.68 -5.52
CA ASP A 506 12.37 10.94 -4.85
C ASP A 506 10.89 11.34 -4.92
N ILE A 507 10.27 11.37 -3.76
CA ILE A 507 8.90 11.82 -3.59
C ILE A 507 8.73 13.29 -3.98
N SER A 508 7.59 13.61 -4.61
CA SER A 508 7.22 14.99 -4.88
C SER A 508 6.90 15.73 -3.57
N PRO A 509 7.17 17.05 -3.49
CA PRO A 509 6.86 17.86 -2.32
C PRO A 509 5.39 17.79 -1.87
N GLU A 510 4.46 17.74 -2.82
CA GLU A 510 3.01 17.67 -2.58
C GLU A 510 2.64 16.35 -1.90
N MET A 511 3.15 15.22 -2.42
CA MET A 511 2.89 13.90 -1.85
C MET A 511 3.56 13.74 -0.47
N LEU A 512 4.78 14.26 -0.31
CA LEU A 512 5.47 14.20 0.98
C LEU A 512 4.77 15.06 2.04
N ALA A 513 4.36 16.29 1.68
CA ALA A 513 3.61 17.15 2.57
C ALA A 513 2.28 16.50 3.00
N LEU A 514 1.54 15.94 2.05
CA LEU A 514 0.27 15.25 2.33
C LEU A 514 0.47 14.02 3.23
N ALA A 515 1.51 13.22 2.98
CA ALA A 515 1.79 12.04 3.79
C ALA A 515 2.18 12.42 5.23
N LEU A 516 3.00 13.46 5.40
CA LEU A 516 3.39 13.94 6.73
C LEU A 516 2.21 14.52 7.51
N ASP A 517 1.35 15.28 6.83
CA ASP A 517 0.13 15.83 7.42
C ASP A 517 -0.83 14.71 7.87
N ALA A 518 -1.21 13.83 6.95
CA ALA A 518 -2.09 12.71 7.24
C ALA A 518 -1.53 11.78 8.33
N ALA A 519 -0.22 11.56 8.37
CA ALA A 519 0.43 10.77 9.41
C ALA A 519 0.34 11.43 10.79
N CYS A 520 0.64 12.73 10.92
CA CYS A 520 0.58 13.44 12.19
C CYS A 520 -0.87 13.54 12.69
N LEU A 521 -1.82 13.83 11.81
CA LEU A 521 -3.24 13.89 12.13
C LEU A 521 -3.77 12.51 12.55
N GLY A 522 -3.54 11.48 11.74
CA GLY A 522 -4.01 10.12 12.01
C GLY A 522 -3.42 9.55 13.30
N SER A 523 -2.11 9.73 13.52
CA SER A 523 -1.47 9.30 14.77
C SER A 523 -1.95 10.10 15.98
N ALA A 524 -2.16 11.42 15.87
CA ALA A 524 -2.68 12.24 16.97
C ALA A 524 -4.04 11.73 17.45
N ARG A 525 -4.93 11.43 16.51
CA ARG A 525 -6.25 10.86 16.81
C ARG A 525 -6.15 9.49 17.48
N LEU A 526 -5.40 8.56 16.88
CA LEU A 526 -5.27 7.20 17.41
C LEU A 526 -4.61 7.17 18.79
N LEU A 527 -3.50 7.88 18.96
CA LEU A 527 -2.76 7.93 20.21
C LEU A 527 -3.55 8.64 21.31
N GLY A 528 -4.17 9.79 21.00
CA GLY A 528 -4.97 10.55 21.96
C GLY A 528 -6.19 9.76 22.44
N MET A 529 -6.99 9.22 21.52
CA MET A 529 -8.19 8.44 21.85
C MET A 529 -7.83 7.15 22.60
N SER A 530 -6.81 6.43 22.14
CA SER A 530 -6.43 5.18 22.79
C SER A 530 -5.85 5.43 24.19
N ALA A 531 -5.06 6.50 24.38
CA ALA A 531 -4.55 6.85 25.71
C ALA A 531 -5.67 7.22 26.69
N LEU A 532 -6.69 7.96 26.23
CA LEU A 532 -7.87 8.25 27.04
C LEU A 532 -8.61 6.97 27.44
N ILE A 533 -8.81 6.04 26.51
CA ILE A 533 -9.47 4.76 26.79
C ILE A 533 -8.66 3.92 27.79
N LEU A 534 -7.35 3.78 27.55
CA LEU A 534 -6.47 2.93 28.35
C LEU A 534 -6.23 3.46 29.77
N THR A 535 -6.34 4.78 29.99
CA THR A 535 -6.15 5.42 31.30
C THR A 535 -7.45 5.82 31.99
N GLN A 536 -8.60 5.37 31.47
CA GLN A 536 -9.93 5.76 31.96
C GLN A 536 -10.12 7.29 32.02
N GLY A 537 -9.51 8.01 31.08
CA GLY A 537 -9.65 9.46 30.92
C GLY A 537 -8.90 10.30 31.94
N SER A 538 -7.74 9.83 32.41
CA SER A 538 -6.82 10.56 33.30
C SER A 538 -6.50 11.99 32.79
N ASN A 539 -6.14 12.90 33.70
CA ASN A 539 -5.82 14.29 33.34
C ASN A 539 -4.60 14.36 32.42
N GLU A 540 -3.60 13.51 32.68
CA GLU A 540 -2.38 13.37 31.88
C GLU A 540 -2.73 12.95 30.44
N ALA A 541 -3.63 11.97 30.28
CA ALA A 541 -4.09 11.54 28.96
C ALA A 541 -4.85 12.62 28.21
N ARG A 542 -5.64 13.45 28.90
CA ARG A 542 -6.33 14.60 28.29
C ARG A 542 -5.34 15.65 27.82
N GLN A 543 -4.35 15.99 28.65
CA GLN A 543 -3.30 16.95 28.30
C GLN A 543 -2.47 16.44 27.12
N TYR A 544 -2.14 15.14 27.11
CA TYR A 544 -1.43 14.53 26.00
C TYR A 544 -2.25 14.55 24.71
N ALA A 545 -3.52 14.14 24.74
CA ALA A 545 -4.39 14.17 23.57
C ALA A 545 -4.52 15.59 22.98
N LEU A 546 -4.73 16.60 23.83
CA LEU A 546 -4.79 18.00 23.40
C LEU A 546 -3.45 18.46 22.79
N GLY A 547 -2.32 18.14 23.44
CA GLY A 547 -1.00 18.54 22.95
C GLY A 547 -0.60 17.86 21.64
N LEU A 548 -1.10 16.64 21.38
CA LEU A 548 -0.97 15.95 20.10
C LEU A 548 -1.77 16.68 19.01
N GLU A 549 -3.04 17.01 19.29
CA GLU A 549 -3.92 17.69 18.34
C GLU A 549 -3.38 19.09 17.97
N GLU A 550 -2.93 19.88 18.94
CA GLU A 550 -2.32 21.20 18.71
C GLU A 550 -1.12 21.14 17.77
N ARG A 551 -0.23 20.16 17.97
CA ARG A 551 0.99 20.01 17.15
C ARG A 551 0.69 19.39 15.78
N ALA A 552 -0.26 18.47 15.69
CA ALA A 552 -0.72 17.96 14.40
C ALA A 552 -1.35 19.08 13.56
N LEU A 553 -2.15 19.96 14.17
CA LEU A 553 -2.68 21.15 13.50
C LEU A 553 -1.56 22.08 13.02
N ALA A 554 -0.49 22.26 13.81
CA ALA A 554 0.66 23.05 13.39
C ALA A 554 1.40 22.44 12.18
N VAL A 555 1.41 21.11 12.03
CA VAL A 555 1.91 20.43 10.82
C VAL A 555 0.96 20.71 9.65
N HIS A 556 -0.34 20.51 9.84
CA HIS A 556 -1.38 20.75 8.83
C HIS A 556 -1.31 22.17 8.26
N ASP A 557 -1.24 23.18 9.13
CA ASP A 557 -1.16 24.59 8.73
C ASP A 557 0.00 24.91 7.78
N ARG A 558 1.11 24.19 7.92
CA ARG A 558 2.29 24.32 7.04
C ARG A 558 2.16 23.44 5.80
N ALA A 559 1.62 22.24 5.96
CA ALA A 559 1.49 21.26 4.89
C ALA A 559 0.47 21.69 3.84
N ARG A 560 -0.66 22.29 4.24
CA ARG A 560 -1.71 22.76 3.32
C ARG A 560 -1.23 23.83 2.34
N LEU A 561 -0.17 24.56 2.66
CA LEU A 561 0.46 25.51 1.72
C LEU A 561 1.25 24.81 0.59
N VAL A 562 1.50 23.51 0.71
CA VAL A 562 2.23 22.69 -0.27
C VAL A 562 1.28 21.71 -0.98
N HIS A 563 0.42 20.99 -0.26
CA HIS A 563 -0.55 20.08 -0.88
C HIS A 563 -1.87 20.73 -1.29
N TRP A 564 -2.21 21.91 -0.73
CA TRP A 564 -3.40 22.70 -1.05
C TRP A 564 -4.72 21.93 -0.90
N LEU A 565 -4.87 21.24 0.22
CA LEU A 565 -6.14 20.66 0.69
C LEU A 565 -6.34 21.18 2.12
N ASP A 566 -7.55 21.61 2.50
CA ASP A 566 -7.86 22.22 3.81
C ASP A 566 -9.31 22.03 4.22
#